data_AF-A0A8I0CMY4-F1
#
_entry.id   AF-A0A8I0CMY4-F1
#
_cell.length_a   1.000
_cell.length_b   1.000
_cell.length_c   1.000
_cell.angle_alpha   90.00
_cell.angle_beta   90.00
_cell.angle_gamma   90.00
#
_symmetry.space_group_name_H-M   'P 1'
#
loop_
_entity.id
_entity.type
_entity.pdbx_description
1 polymer ?
#
loop_
_entity_poly.entity_id
_entity_poly.type
_entity_poly.pdbx_seq_one_letter_code
_entity_poly.pdbx_strand_id
1 'polypeptide(L)'
;MPNQHGAWPMLVAGPVVGIAWAAVLLGVMAADDRAPGLHGTAGTVIVLVAAVVAWFAGYFAFFAAGIWLRAKAPAKRAAALRPTLLYGAVALVGVVVALLLQPHLLWWAIPVAAASAVAVGETWRGTPRSVISGVATVVLCAVTVPALASTGIGAARAVAEGVTWGAGASGPFTTAVVEGLPAAVWVAAVWSLLYNTGTILYVKTMIREKGNRAFLAVSVGYHALMLVAVVATGWVRGVPTAAVVVMTLVAAAALARSVLVPRAAARAAAGVWTPKAVGRREMPLVLGTLVACLLTALLYGGGFTVVV
;
A
#
# COMPACT_ATOMS: atom_id res chain seq x y z
N MET A 1 7.93 -12.55 15.10
CA MET A 1 7.62 -11.36 14.29
C MET A 1 8.80 -10.98 13.39
N PRO A 2 8.58 -10.34 12.24
CA PRO A 2 9.64 -9.93 11.32
C PRO A 2 10.60 -8.90 11.94
N ASN A 3 11.90 -9.00 11.66
CA ASN A 3 12.94 -8.11 12.18
C ASN A 3 13.28 -6.93 11.24
N GLN A 4 12.41 -6.64 10.26
CA GLN A 4 12.64 -5.63 9.24
C GLN A 4 12.08 -4.27 9.65
N HIS A 5 12.93 -3.46 10.29
CA HIS A 5 12.51 -2.19 10.90
C HIS A 5 12.00 -1.15 9.89
N GLY A 6 12.46 -1.21 8.64
CA GLY A 6 12.04 -0.30 7.57
C GLY A 6 10.74 -0.70 6.85
N ALA A 7 10.25 -1.94 7.03
CA ALA A 7 9.05 -2.42 6.33
C ALA A 7 7.75 -2.02 7.04
N TRP A 8 7.79 -1.79 8.35
CA TRP A 8 6.61 -1.49 9.16
C TRP A 8 5.87 -0.22 8.75
N PRO A 9 6.55 0.93 8.52
CA PRO A 9 5.84 2.13 8.08
C PRO A 9 5.08 1.91 6.76
N MET A 10 5.68 1.16 5.83
CA MET A 10 5.06 0.85 4.54
C MET A 10 3.84 -0.07 4.69
N LEU A 11 3.93 -1.05 5.58
CA LEU A 11 2.87 -2.00 5.88
C LEU A 11 1.67 -1.34 6.57
N VAL A 12 1.92 -0.32 7.40
CA VAL A 12 0.89 0.39 8.17
C VAL A 12 0.22 1.50 7.36
N ALA A 13 0.95 2.18 6.47
CA ALA A 13 0.46 3.36 5.76
C ALA A 13 -0.78 3.08 4.92
N GLY A 14 -0.77 2.00 4.14
CA GLY A 14 -1.90 1.62 3.28
C GLY A 14 -3.21 1.44 4.04
N PRO A 15 -3.25 0.58 5.09
CA PRO A 15 -4.40 0.45 5.98
C PRO A 15 -4.89 1.76 6.59
N VAL A 16 -3.98 2.60 7.11
CA VAL A 16 -4.34 3.87 7.75
C VAL A 16 -5.00 4.83 6.77
N VAL A 17 -4.44 4.99 5.57
CA VAL A 17 -4.99 5.86 4.52
C VAL A 17 -6.31 5.30 3.99
N GLY A 18 -6.38 3.99 3.77
CA GLY A 18 -7.60 3.32 3.30
C GLY A 18 -8.77 3.43 4.28
N ILE A 19 -8.52 3.26 5.59
CA ILE A 19 -9.53 3.47 6.64
C ILE A 19 -9.97 4.93 6.70
N ALA A 20 -9.04 5.89 6.59
CA ALA A 20 -9.39 7.31 6.59
C ALA A 20 -10.33 7.64 5.41
N TRP A 21 -10.03 7.11 4.22
CA TRP A 21 -10.92 7.23 3.06
C TRP A 21 -12.27 6.55 3.28
N ALA A 22 -12.31 5.32 3.78
CA ALA A 22 -13.56 4.62 4.08
C ALA A 22 -14.44 5.44 5.04
N ALA A 23 -13.85 6.01 6.09
CA ALA A 23 -14.55 6.85 7.06
C ALA A 23 -15.11 8.14 6.43
N VAL A 24 -14.31 8.83 5.61
CA VAL A 24 -14.75 10.05 4.90
C VAL A 24 -15.89 9.74 3.94
N LEU A 25 -15.78 8.66 3.17
CA LEU A 25 -16.79 8.26 2.19
C LEU A 25 -18.09 7.83 2.87
N LEU A 26 -18.02 7.09 3.98
CA LEU A 26 -19.19 6.80 4.82
C LEU A 26 -19.84 8.07 5.39
N GLY A 27 -19.04 9.08 5.73
CA GLY A 27 -19.49 10.35 6.30
C GLY A 27 -20.29 11.21 5.32
N VAL A 28 -19.89 11.22 4.03
CA VAL A 28 -20.57 12.02 2.99
C VAL A 28 -21.79 11.35 2.38
N MET A 29 -22.00 10.05 2.58
CA MET A 29 -23.22 9.36 2.13
C MET A 29 -24.46 9.86 2.88
N ALA A 30 -25.59 9.97 2.18
CA ALA A 30 -26.87 10.27 2.80
C ALA A 30 -27.24 9.18 3.83
N ALA A 31 -28.00 9.54 4.87
CA ALA A 31 -28.41 8.58 5.90
C ALA A 31 -29.24 7.42 5.30
N ASP A 32 -30.06 7.70 4.30
CA ASP A 32 -30.85 6.70 3.57
C ASP A 32 -29.99 5.79 2.68
N ASP A 33 -28.83 6.28 2.25
CA ASP A 33 -27.80 5.51 1.54
C ASP A 33 -26.87 4.73 2.51
N ARG A 34 -27.18 4.68 3.82
CA ARG A 34 -26.51 3.79 4.79
C ARG A 34 -27.42 2.61 5.08
N ALA A 35 -27.14 1.46 4.48
CA ALA A 35 -27.92 0.24 4.72
C ALA A 35 -28.00 -0.08 6.22
N PRO A 36 -29.10 -0.71 6.71
CA PRO A 36 -29.21 -1.10 8.11
C PRO A 36 -28.38 -2.36 8.43
N GLY A 37 -28.13 -2.58 9.73
CA GLY A 37 -27.55 -3.82 10.25
C GLY A 37 -26.14 -4.14 9.74
N LEU A 38 -25.88 -5.42 9.46
CA LEU A 38 -24.59 -5.93 8.97
C LEU A 38 -24.26 -5.52 7.53
N HIS A 39 -25.20 -4.93 6.81
CA HIS A 39 -24.94 -4.35 5.48
C HIS A 39 -24.55 -2.86 5.56
N GLY A 40 -24.68 -2.26 6.74
CA GLY A 40 -24.40 -0.85 7.01
C GLY A 40 -23.04 -0.53 7.61
N THR A 41 -23.03 0.48 8.48
CA THR A 41 -21.84 0.92 9.22
C THR A 41 -21.23 -0.20 10.06
N ALA A 42 -22.05 -1.01 10.73
CA ALA A 42 -21.56 -2.12 11.55
C ALA A 42 -20.82 -3.17 10.70
N GLY A 43 -21.39 -3.55 9.55
CA GLY A 43 -20.72 -4.41 8.57
C GLY A 43 -19.42 -3.82 8.07
N THR A 44 -19.42 -2.54 7.73
CA THR A 44 -18.21 -1.84 7.26
C THR A 44 -17.10 -1.88 8.30
N VAL A 45 -17.41 -1.61 9.58
CA VAL A 45 -16.41 -1.69 10.66
C VAL A 45 -15.87 -3.11 10.81
N ILE A 46 -16.74 -4.13 10.79
CA ILE A 46 -16.32 -5.54 10.86
C ILE A 46 -15.39 -5.88 9.70
N VAL A 47 -15.74 -5.47 8.47
CA VAL A 47 -14.94 -5.71 7.27
C VAL A 47 -13.59 -4.99 7.34
N LEU A 48 -13.55 -3.73 7.78
CA LEU A 48 -12.29 -3.00 7.95
C LEU A 48 -11.37 -3.70 8.96
N VAL A 49 -11.91 -4.13 10.11
CA VAL A 49 -11.14 -4.88 11.11
C VAL A 49 -10.66 -6.21 10.55
N ALA A 50 -11.54 -6.98 9.91
CA ALA A 50 -11.20 -8.27 9.31
C ALA A 50 -10.13 -8.14 8.22
N ALA A 51 -10.23 -7.12 7.37
CA ALA A 51 -9.27 -6.84 6.31
C ALA A 51 -7.90 -6.41 6.87
N VAL A 52 -7.86 -5.59 7.92
CA VAL A 52 -6.60 -5.23 8.60
C VAL A 52 -5.96 -6.44 9.27
N VAL A 53 -6.74 -7.27 9.99
CA VAL A 53 -6.25 -8.52 10.57
C VAL A 53 -5.69 -9.43 9.47
N ALA A 54 -6.43 -9.58 8.37
CA ALA A 54 -5.98 -10.38 7.22
C ALA A 54 -4.70 -9.84 6.59
N TRP A 55 -4.56 -8.52 6.47
CA TRP A 55 -3.37 -7.86 5.93
C TRP A 55 -2.12 -8.16 6.75
N PHE A 56 -2.17 -7.94 8.07
CA PHE A 56 -1.02 -8.19 8.94
C PHE A 56 -0.72 -9.69 9.08
N ALA A 57 -1.76 -10.52 9.24
CA ALA A 57 -1.59 -11.97 9.28
C ALA A 57 -1.02 -12.50 7.96
N GLY A 58 -1.49 -12.00 6.82
CA GLY A 58 -0.98 -12.34 5.49
C GLY A 58 0.50 -11.98 5.33
N TYR A 59 0.92 -10.81 5.79
CA TYR A 59 2.35 -10.44 5.83
C TYR A 59 3.18 -11.37 6.70
N PHE A 60 2.69 -11.75 7.89
CA PHE A 60 3.39 -12.69 8.76
C PHE A 60 3.46 -14.10 8.16
N ALA A 61 2.38 -14.55 7.50
CA ALA A 61 2.33 -15.79 6.76
C ALA A 61 3.35 -15.78 5.62
N PHE A 62 3.40 -14.71 4.81
CA PHE A 62 4.38 -14.55 3.73
C PHE A 62 5.81 -14.59 4.25
N PHE A 63 6.11 -13.89 5.35
CA PHE A 63 7.44 -13.89 5.96
C PHE A 63 7.85 -15.29 6.44
N ALA A 64 6.95 -15.99 7.15
CA ALA A 64 7.20 -17.34 7.63
C ALA A 64 7.33 -18.35 6.47
N ALA A 65 6.46 -18.25 5.46
CA ALA A 65 6.48 -19.08 4.26
C ALA A 65 7.79 -18.89 3.50
N GLY A 66 8.29 -17.65 3.40
CA GLY A 66 9.58 -17.38 2.78
C GLY A 66 10.75 -18.05 3.50
N ILE A 67 10.71 -18.19 4.82
CA ILE A 67 11.70 -18.98 5.58
C ILE A 67 11.53 -20.47 5.27
N TRP A 68 10.29 -20.97 5.30
CA TRP A 68 9.96 -22.37 5.04
C TRP A 68 10.41 -22.83 3.65
N LEU A 69 10.09 -22.07 2.60
CA LEU A 69 10.43 -22.39 1.20
C LEU A 69 11.95 -22.51 0.96
N ARG A 70 12.75 -21.75 1.72
CA ARG A 70 14.22 -21.74 1.55
C ARG A 70 14.96 -22.58 2.59
N ALA A 71 14.26 -23.16 3.57
CA ALA A 71 14.89 -23.91 4.64
C ALA A 71 15.38 -25.28 4.15
N LYS A 72 16.70 -25.49 4.15
CA LYS A 72 17.31 -26.80 3.85
C LYS A 72 17.27 -27.77 5.04
N ALA A 73 17.40 -27.25 6.27
CA ALA A 73 17.40 -28.06 7.48
C ALA A 73 15.97 -28.43 7.91
N PRO A 74 15.66 -29.72 8.18
CA PRO A 74 14.32 -30.17 8.58
C PRO A 74 13.77 -29.44 9.80
N ALA A 75 14.60 -29.24 10.83
CA ALA A 75 14.21 -28.52 12.04
C ALA A 75 13.78 -27.07 11.75
N LYS A 76 14.51 -26.36 10.89
CA LYS A 76 14.19 -24.98 10.48
C LYS A 76 12.92 -24.93 9.63
N ARG A 77 12.71 -25.93 8.78
CA ARG A 77 11.49 -26.06 7.97
C ARG A 77 10.28 -26.31 8.87
N ALA A 78 10.36 -27.24 9.82
CA ALA A 78 9.29 -27.51 10.78
C ALA A 78 8.95 -26.28 11.63
N ALA A 79 9.97 -25.55 12.11
CA ALA A 79 9.80 -24.32 12.89
C ALA A 79 9.10 -23.20 12.10
N ALA A 80 9.32 -23.10 10.79
CA ALA A 80 8.69 -22.10 9.93
C ALA A 80 7.29 -22.51 9.43
N LEU A 81 6.98 -23.80 9.40
CA LEU A 81 5.69 -24.31 8.90
C LEU A 81 4.53 -23.89 9.82
N ARG A 82 4.66 -24.13 11.13
CA ARG A 82 3.61 -23.79 12.12
C ARG A 82 3.15 -22.33 12.04
N PRO A 83 4.04 -21.31 12.09
CA PRO A 83 3.62 -19.92 11.96
C PRO A 83 3.05 -19.61 10.57
N THR A 84 3.55 -20.25 9.50
CA THR A 84 2.98 -20.09 8.15
C THR A 84 1.51 -20.50 8.12
N LEU A 85 1.20 -21.69 8.65
CA LEU A 85 -0.17 -22.20 8.69
C LEU A 85 -1.07 -21.39 9.61
N LEU A 86 -0.60 -21.02 10.81
CA LEU A 86 -1.38 -20.24 11.77
C LEU A 86 -1.75 -18.85 11.21
N TYR A 87 -0.74 -18.09 10.76
CA TYR A 87 -1.00 -16.77 10.21
C TYR A 87 -1.78 -16.85 8.89
N GLY A 88 -1.55 -17.88 8.08
CA GLY A 88 -2.34 -18.14 6.88
C GLY A 88 -3.82 -18.42 7.18
N ALA A 89 -4.10 -19.21 8.21
CA ALA A 89 -5.47 -19.49 8.65
C ALA A 89 -6.17 -18.24 9.20
N VAL A 90 -5.48 -17.44 10.02
CA VAL A 90 -6.01 -16.16 10.52
C VAL A 90 -6.29 -15.20 9.36
N ALA A 91 -5.39 -15.12 8.38
CA ALA A 91 -5.59 -14.30 7.20
C ALA A 91 -6.80 -14.77 6.38
N LEU A 92 -6.93 -16.08 6.18
CA LEU A 92 -8.05 -16.68 5.46
C LEU A 92 -9.39 -16.38 6.16
N VAL A 93 -9.47 -16.51 7.48
CA VAL A 93 -10.69 -16.18 8.23
C VAL A 93 -11.07 -14.71 8.03
N GLY A 94 -10.10 -13.78 8.13
CA GLY A 94 -10.36 -12.36 7.89
C GLY A 94 -10.84 -12.07 6.45
N VAL A 95 -10.24 -12.72 5.45
CA VAL A 95 -10.68 -12.62 4.04
C VAL A 95 -12.10 -13.17 3.87
N VAL A 96 -12.39 -14.36 4.43
CA VAL A 96 -13.73 -14.97 4.34
C VAL A 96 -14.78 -14.08 4.98
N VAL A 97 -14.52 -13.53 6.16
CA VAL A 97 -15.44 -12.58 6.82
C VAL A 97 -15.67 -11.35 5.94
N ALA A 98 -14.61 -10.77 5.38
CA ALA A 98 -14.72 -9.61 4.50
C ALA A 98 -15.57 -9.89 3.26
N LEU A 99 -15.33 -11.04 2.59
CA LEU A 99 -16.03 -11.41 1.36
C LEU A 99 -17.48 -11.86 1.60
N LEU A 100 -17.78 -12.48 2.74
CA LEU A 100 -19.15 -12.85 3.10
C LEU A 100 -20.02 -11.62 3.35
N LEU A 101 -19.44 -10.58 3.96
CA LEU A 101 -20.15 -9.33 4.24
C LEU A 101 -20.16 -8.37 3.04
N GLN A 102 -19.11 -8.37 2.23
CA GLN A 102 -18.91 -7.46 1.09
C GLN A 102 -18.26 -8.17 -0.11
N PRO A 103 -19.04 -8.91 -0.91
CA PRO A 103 -18.53 -9.72 -2.02
C PRO A 103 -17.80 -8.94 -3.12
N HIS A 104 -18.13 -7.67 -3.33
CA HIS A 104 -17.48 -6.81 -4.33
C HIS A 104 -15.98 -6.61 -4.07
N LEU A 105 -15.52 -6.84 -2.82
CA LEU A 105 -14.10 -6.80 -2.50
C LEU A 105 -13.29 -7.90 -3.20
N LEU A 106 -13.95 -8.93 -3.76
CA LEU A 106 -13.31 -9.97 -4.54
C LEU A 106 -12.60 -9.42 -5.79
N TRP A 107 -13.04 -8.29 -6.34
CA TRP A 107 -12.35 -7.61 -7.43
C TRP A 107 -10.87 -7.33 -7.08
N TRP A 108 -10.59 -6.90 -5.85
CA TRP A 108 -9.24 -6.60 -5.38
C TRP A 108 -8.35 -7.84 -5.24
N ALA A 109 -8.92 -9.04 -5.25
CA ALA A 109 -8.15 -10.27 -5.31
C ALA A 109 -7.33 -10.37 -6.60
N ILE A 110 -7.74 -9.73 -7.70
CA ILE A 110 -7.00 -9.75 -8.98
C ILE A 110 -5.61 -9.09 -8.83
N PRO A 111 -5.51 -7.77 -8.51
CA PRO A 111 -4.20 -7.14 -8.35
C PRO A 111 -3.41 -7.71 -7.17
N VAL A 112 -4.08 -8.13 -6.09
CA VAL A 112 -3.42 -8.76 -4.94
C VAL A 112 -2.81 -10.11 -5.31
N ALA A 113 -3.53 -10.97 -6.04
CA ALA A 113 -3.02 -12.27 -6.49
C ALA A 113 -1.86 -12.09 -7.47
N ALA A 114 -1.97 -11.17 -8.43
CA ALA A 114 -0.91 -10.89 -9.39
C ALA A 114 0.39 -10.45 -8.70
N ALA A 115 0.32 -9.46 -7.80
CA ALA A 115 1.49 -8.99 -7.07
C ALA A 115 2.04 -10.04 -6.10
N SER A 116 1.17 -10.82 -5.45
CA SER A 116 1.59 -11.92 -4.56
C SER A 116 2.31 -13.03 -5.33
N ALA A 117 1.82 -13.40 -6.51
CA ALA A 117 2.44 -14.40 -7.37
C ALA A 117 3.86 -13.99 -7.77
N VAL A 118 4.09 -12.72 -8.11
CA VAL A 118 5.43 -12.19 -8.39
C VAL A 118 6.34 -12.27 -7.15
N ALA A 119 5.87 -11.81 -5.99
CA ALA A 119 6.67 -11.82 -4.76
C ALA A 119 7.02 -13.24 -4.27
N VAL A 120 6.08 -14.17 -4.40
CA VAL A 120 6.28 -15.61 -4.08
C VAL A 120 7.20 -16.26 -5.12
N GLY A 121 7.00 -15.98 -6.40
CA GLY A 121 7.83 -16.50 -7.48
C GLY A 121 9.31 -16.09 -7.34
N GLU A 122 9.58 -14.82 -7.06
CA GLU A 122 10.93 -14.33 -6.77
C GLU A 122 11.51 -14.95 -5.49
N THR A 123 10.66 -15.17 -4.49
CA THR A 123 11.06 -15.87 -3.25
C THR A 123 11.48 -17.31 -3.51
N TRP A 124 10.73 -18.03 -4.36
CA TRP A 124 11.06 -19.40 -4.79
C TRP A 124 12.39 -19.43 -5.56
N ARG A 125 12.56 -18.51 -6.52
CA ARG A 125 13.80 -18.39 -7.33
C ARG A 125 15.04 -18.01 -6.51
N GLY A 126 14.91 -17.76 -5.21
CA GLY A 126 16.01 -17.40 -4.33
C GLY A 126 16.40 -15.92 -4.40
N THR A 127 15.56 -15.07 -5.01
CA THR A 127 15.79 -13.63 -5.21
C THR A 127 14.84 -12.71 -4.41
N PRO A 128 14.51 -12.99 -3.12
CA PRO A 128 13.48 -12.25 -2.36
C PRO A 128 13.83 -10.78 -2.04
N ARG A 129 14.99 -10.28 -2.51
CA ARG A 129 15.46 -8.90 -2.34
C ARG A 129 15.71 -8.23 -3.70
N SER A 130 15.14 -8.76 -4.77
CA SER A 130 15.15 -8.15 -6.09
C SER A 130 14.32 -6.86 -6.10
N VAL A 131 14.54 -6.01 -7.11
CA VAL A 131 13.69 -4.82 -7.31
C VAL A 131 12.26 -5.24 -7.62
N ILE A 132 12.09 -6.27 -8.46
CA ILE A 132 10.79 -6.82 -8.86
C ILE A 132 9.98 -7.28 -7.65
N SER A 133 10.59 -8.09 -6.78
CA SER A 133 9.92 -8.53 -5.54
C SER A 133 9.57 -7.35 -4.64
N GLY A 134 10.46 -6.35 -4.54
CA GLY A 134 10.19 -5.13 -3.77
C GLY A 134 9.00 -4.34 -4.33
N VAL A 135 8.98 -4.07 -5.62
CA VAL A 135 7.88 -3.35 -6.29
C VAL A 135 6.57 -4.12 -6.15
N ALA A 136 6.57 -5.44 -6.31
CA ALA A 136 5.39 -6.27 -6.09
C ALA A 136 4.82 -6.10 -4.67
N THR A 137 5.68 -6.08 -3.64
CA THR A 137 5.22 -5.81 -2.26
C THR A 137 4.70 -4.39 -2.06
N VAL A 138 5.25 -3.40 -2.78
CA VAL A 138 4.74 -2.02 -2.75
C VAL A 138 3.39 -1.91 -3.43
N VAL A 139 3.18 -2.61 -4.55
CA VAL A 139 1.88 -2.70 -5.22
C VAL A 139 0.84 -3.27 -4.26
N LEU A 140 1.16 -4.32 -3.52
CA LEU A 140 0.27 -4.84 -2.47
C LEU A 140 -0.10 -3.75 -1.47
N CYS A 141 0.87 -3.01 -0.93
CA CYS A 141 0.60 -1.92 0.01
C CYS A 141 -0.26 -0.81 -0.61
N ALA A 142 0.02 -0.40 -1.84
CA ALA A 142 -0.73 0.65 -2.53
C ALA A 142 -2.18 0.25 -2.80
N VAL A 143 -2.42 -1.00 -3.21
CA VAL A 143 -3.76 -1.56 -3.49
C VAL A 143 -4.65 -1.61 -2.24
N THR A 144 -4.06 -1.72 -1.03
CA THR A 144 -4.87 -1.67 0.20
C THR A 144 -5.62 -0.35 0.39
N VAL A 145 -5.12 0.76 -0.16
CA VAL A 145 -5.77 2.07 -0.06
C VAL A 145 -7.14 2.07 -0.74
N PRO A 146 -7.27 1.85 -2.06
CA PRO A 146 -8.56 1.82 -2.71
C PRO A 146 -9.40 0.61 -2.31
N ALA A 147 -8.79 -0.53 -1.97
CA ALA A 147 -9.53 -1.69 -1.48
C ALA A 147 -10.31 -1.38 -0.20
N LEU A 148 -9.63 -0.81 0.81
CA LEU A 148 -10.29 -0.41 2.05
C LEU A 148 -11.21 0.79 1.85
N ALA A 149 -10.83 1.77 1.02
CA ALA A 149 -11.70 2.90 0.69
C ALA A 149 -13.04 2.44 0.09
N SER A 150 -13.03 1.38 -0.73
CA SER A 150 -14.23 0.78 -1.32
C SER A 150 -15.09 -0.03 -0.35
N THR A 151 -14.68 -0.16 0.92
CA THR A 151 -15.49 -0.80 1.96
C THR A 151 -16.69 0.08 2.26
N GLY A 152 -17.89 -0.50 2.16
CA GLY A 152 -19.12 0.24 2.45
C GLY A 152 -19.57 1.23 1.38
N ILE A 153 -18.77 1.51 0.33
CA ILE A 153 -19.24 2.27 -0.83
C ILE A 153 -20.20 1.38 -1.62
N GLY A 154 -21.49 1.72 -1.60
CA GLY A 154 -22.48 1.06 -2.45
C GLY A 154 -23.08 -0.22 -1.90
N ALA A 155 -22.77 -0.64 -0.67
CA ALA A 155 -23.53 -1.68 0.03
C ALA A 155 -24.97 -1.24 0.38
N ALA A 156 -25.40 -0.03 0.00
CA ALA A 156 -26.78 0.45 0.10
C ALA A 156 -27.41 0.80 -1.26
N ARG A 157 -26.69 1.41 -2.21
CA ARG A 157 -27.25 1.69 -3.55
C ARG A 157 -27.27 0.48 -4.47
N ALA A 158 -26.33 -0.43 -4.33
CA ALA A 158 -26.47 -1.77 -4.88
C ALA A 158 -27.32 -2.67 -3.96
N VAL A 159 -28.11 -2.13 -3.02
CA VAL A 159 -28.95 -2.91 -2.09
C VAL A 159 -30.40 -2.39 -2.07
N ALA A 160 -30.78 -1.58 -3.06
CA ALA A 160 -32.16 -1.63 -3.55
C ALA A 160 -32.40 -2.87 -4.43
N GLU A 161 -31.36 -3.37 -5.14
CA GLU A 161 -31.45 -4.53 -6.06
C GLU A 161 -30.31 -5.58 -5.96
N GLY A 162 -29.24 -5.35 -5.19
CA GLY A 162 -28.22 -6.35 -4.78
C GLY A 162 -26.95 -6.47 -5.66
N VAL A 163 -25.75 -6.23 -5.10
CA VAL A 163 -24.55 -7.02 -5.52
C VAL A 163 -24.80 -8.45 -5.06
N THR A 164 -24.91 -9.37 -5.99
CA THR A 164 -25.18 -10.79 -5.74
C THR A 164 -23.91 -11.59 -5.99
N TRP A 165 -23.91 -12.86 -5.61
CA TRP A 165 -22.98 -13.85 -6.18
C TRP A 165 -23.26 -14.15 -7.68
N GLY A 166 -24.15 -13.39 -8.32
CA GLY A 166 -24.53 -13.50 -9.73
C GLY A 166 -23.55 -12.81 -10.69
N ALA A 167 -23.85 -12.89 -11.98
CA ALA A 167 -23.03 -12.31 -13.05
C ALA A 167 -23.48 -10.89 -13.43
N GLY A 168 -22.59 -10.13 -14.07
CA GLY A 168 -22.90 -8.80 -14.62
C GLY A 168 -22.48 -7.63 -13.73
N ALA A 169 -23.10 -6.46 -13.92
CA ALA A 169 -22.76 -5.22 -13.23
C ALA A 169 -22.95 -5.28 -11.70
N SER A 170 -23.74 -6.24 -11.22
CA SER A 170 -24.00 -6.56 -9.82
C SER A 170 -23.21 -7.76 -9.30
N GLY A 171 -22.26 -8.30 -10.05
CA GLY A 171 -21.43 -9.43 -9.61
C GLY A 171 -20.22 -9.01 -8.77
N PRO A 172 -19.54 -9.97 -8.11
CA PRO A 172 -18.40 -9.70 -7.23
C PRO A 172 -17.14 -9.17 -7.96
N PHE A 173 -17.12 -9.24 -9.30
CA PHE A 173 -16.04 -8.73 -10.17
C PHE A 173 -16.46 -7.48 -10.98
N THR A 174 -17.44 -6.71 -10.51
CA THR A 174 -17.87 -5.47 -11.18
C THR A 174 -16.78 -4.39 -11.19
N THR A 175 -16.68 -3.61 -12.29
CA THR A 175 -15.77 -2.45 -12.37
C THR A 175 -16.31 -1.23 -11.61
N ALA A 176 -17.57 -1.25 -11.19
CA ALA A 176 -18.19 -0.18 -10.41
C ALA A 176 -17.45 0.11 -9.10
N VAL A 177 -16.77 -0.90 -8.51
CA VAL A 177 -15.92 -0.74 -7.31
C VAL A 177 -14.72 0.18 -7.54
N VAL A 178 -14.24 0.24 -8.78
CA VAL A 178 -13.11 1.08 -9.20
C VAL A 178 -13.61 2.44 -9.66
N GLU A 179 -14.65 2.45 -10.49
CA GLU A 179 -15.24 3.65 -11.11
C GLU A 179 -15.91 4.56 -10.07
N GLY A 180 -16.47 3.99 -9.00
CA GLY A 180 -17.13 4.74 -7.92
C GLY A 180 -16.18 5.42 -6.94
N LEU A 181 -14.87 5.15 -7.00
CA LEU A 181 -13.90 5.77 -6.11
C LEU A 181 -13.49 7.16 -6.62
N PRO A 182 -13.43 8.18 -5.74
CA PRO A 182 -12.90 9.48 -6.12
C PRO A 182 -11.45 9.39 -6.63
N ALA A 183 -11.11 10.22 -7.61
CA ALA A 183 -9.74 10.28 -8.15
C ALA A 183 -8.67 10.49 -7.08
N ALA A 184 -8.99 11.23 -6.01
CA ALA A 184 -8.09 11.48 -4.89
C ALA A 184 -7.67 10.20 -4.12
N VAL A 185 -8.50 9.16 -4.09
CA VAL A 185 -8.14 7.83 -3.53
C VAL A 185 -7.01 7.22 -4.35
N TRP A 186 -7.16 7.25 -5.68
CA TRP A 186 -6.17 6.73 -6.63
C TRP A 186 -4.87 7.52 -6.56
N VAL A 187 -4.95 8.85 -6.42
CA VAL A 187 -3.76 9.68 -6.23
C VAL A 187 -2.99 9.30 -4.96
N ALA A 188 -3.66 9.05 -3.83
CA ALA A 188 -3.00 8.58 -2.61
C ALA A 188 -2.32 7.20 -2.80
N ALA A 189 -2.96 6.29 -3.52
CA ALA A 189 -2.40 4.98 -3.86
C ALA A 189 -1.17 5.10 -4.77
N VAL A 190 -1.23 5.97 -5.79
CA VAL A 190 -0.13 6.25 -6.71
C VAL A 190 1.04 6.93 -6.01
N TRP A 191 0.80 7.93 -5.15
CA TRP A 191 1.85 8.54 -4.34
C TRP A 191 2.56 7.53 -3.44
N SER A 192 1.79 6.66 -2.79
CA SER A 192 2.34 5.56 -1.99
C SER A 192 3.18 4.62 -2.86
N LEU A 193 2.70 4.21 -4.04
CA LEU A 193 3.44 3.35 -4.97
C LEU A 193 4.75 3.99 -5.42
N LEU A 194 4.68 5.26 -5.85
CA LEU A 194 5.80 6.01 -6.39
C LEU A 194 6.90 6.19 -5.33
N TYR A 195 6.53 6.69 -4.15
CA TYR A 195 7.47 6.98 -3.07
C TYR A 195 8.16 5.71 -2.56
N ASN A 196 7.38 4.67 -2.26
CA ASN A 196 7.91 3.43 -1.71
C ASN A 196 8.82 2.69 -2.72
N THR A 197 8.48 2.73 -4.01
CA THR A 197 9.35 2.21 -5.07
C THR A 197 10.65 3.03 -5.17
N GLY A 198 10.56 4.36 -5.08
CA GLY A 198 11.73 5.23 -5.02
C GLY A 198 12.66 4.90 -3.84
N THR A 199 12.09 4.65 -2.66
CA THR A 199 12.84 4.20 -1.48
C THR A 199 13.54 2.86 -1.71
N ILE A 200 12.94 1.90 -2.43
CA ILE A 200 13.64 0.64 -2.80
C ILE A 200 14.90 0.92 -3.62
N LEU A 201 14.79 1.77 -4.65
CA LEU A 201 15.91 2.13 -5.51
C LEU A 201 17.00 2.90 -4.73
N TYR A 202 16.59 3.85 -3.90
CA TYR A 202 17.53 4.59 -3.07
C TYR A 202 18.25 3.69 -2.05
N VAL A 203 17.53 2.85 -1.31
CA VAL A 203 18.13 1.98 -0.30
C VAL A 203 19.08 0.98 -0.96
N LYS A 204 18.74 0.46 -2.14
CA LYS A 204 19.65 -0.39 -2.92
C LYS A 204 20.91 0.37 -3.31
N THR A 205 20.80 1.60 -3.80
CA THR A 205 21.95 2.49 -4.10
C THR A 205 22.89 2.66 -2.90
N MET A 206 22.33 2.73 -1.69
CA MET A 206 23.12 2.93 -0.47
C MET A 206 23.78 1.65 0.07
N ILE A 207 23.19 0.48 -0.16
CA ILE A 207 23.59 -0.77 0.52
C ILE A 207 24.17 -1.80 -0.45
N ARG A 208 23.41 -2.20 -1.47
CA ARG A 208 23.75 -3.35 -2.34
C ARG A 208 24.43 -2.92 -3.64
N GLU A 209 24.00 -1.80 -4.16
CA GLU A 209 24.47 -1.18 -5.40
C GLU A 209 25.40 0.01 -5.08
N LYS A 210 26.07 -0.06 -3.93
CA LYS A 210 26.93 1.03 -3.45
C LYS A 210 28.11 1.21 -4.41
N GLY A 211 28.26 2.43 -4.94
CA GLY A 211 29.29 2.76 -5.92
C GLY A 211 28.91 2.47 -7.37
N ASN A 212 27.78 1.80 -7.63
CA ASN A 212 27.28 1.56 -8.98
C ASN A 212 26.70 2.85 -9.58
N ARG A 213 27.45 3.47 -10.50
CA ARG A 213 27.07 4.75 -11.14
C ARG A 213 25.80 4.64 -11.98
N ALA A 214 25.62 3.51 -12.68
CA ALA A 214 24.43 3.29 -13.49
C ALA A 214 23.18 3.16 -12.61
N PHE A 215 23.27 2.40 -11.53
CA PHE A 215 22.15 2.25 -10.59
C PHE A 215 21.82 3.56 -9.85
N LEU A 216 22.85 4.36 -9.51
CA LEU A 216 22.64 5.71 -8.98
C LEU A 216 21.87 6.59 -9.96
N ALA A 217 22.24 6.58 -11.25
CA ALA A 217 21.54 7.35 -12.28
C ALA A 217 20.07 6.92 -12.42
N VAL A 218 19.80 5.61 -12.40
CA VAL A 218 18.42 5.06 -12.39
C VAL A 218 17.65 5.55 -11.17
N SER A 219 18.24 5.48 -9.98
CA SER A 219 17.60 5.96 -8.75
C SER A 219 17.30 7.46 -8.84
N VAL A 220 18.25 8.31 -9.24
CA VAL A 220 18.04 9.76 -9.35
C VAL A 220 16.99 10.09 -10.41
N GLY A 221 17.07 9.48 -11.59
CA GLY A 221 16.11 9.67 -12.67
C GLY A 221 14.69 9.28 -12.26
N TYR A 222 14.53 8.18 -11.53
CA TYR A 222 13.24 7.78 -10.97
C TYR A 222 12.67 8.83 -10.02
N HIS A 223 13.48 9.38 -9.11
CA HIS A 223 12.99 10.39 -8.16
C HIS A 223 12.66 11.72 -8.85
N ALA A 224 13.36 12.07 -9.93
CA ALA A 224 13.03 13.22 -10.75
C ALA A 224 11.69 13.03 -11.46
N LEU A 225 11.47 11.86 -12.05
CA LEU A 225 10.18 11.51 -12.66
C LEU A 225 9.05 11.49 -11.63
N MET A 226 9.30 10.94 -10.44
CA MET A 226 8.34 10.96 -9.34
C MET A 226 7.94 12.39 -8.95
N LEU A 227 8.89 13.32 -8.86
CA LEU A 227 8.59 14.73 -8.57
C LEU A 227 7.68 15.33 -9.64
N VAL A 228 8.00 15.12 -10.92
CA VAL A 228 7.15 15.59 -12.04
C VAL A 228 5.75 14.98 -11.96
N ALA A 229 5.65 13.67 -11.73
CA ALA A 229 4.37 12.97 -11.62
C ALA A 229 3.53 13.49 -10.43
N VAL A 230 4.15 13.74 -9.28
CA VAL A 230 3.48 14.31 -8.10
C VAL A 230 2.96 15.71 -8.39
N VAL A 231 3.77 16.59 -9.00
CA VAL A 231 3.33 17.94 -9.38
C VAL A 231 2.15 17.87 -10.34
N ALA A 232 2.19 16.97 -11.33
CA ALA A 232 1.10 16.77 -12.28
C ALA A 232 -0.23 16.35 -11.62
N THR A 233 -0.20 15.71 -10.44
CA THR A 233 -1.44 15.40 -9.71
C THR A 233 -2.19 16.63 -9.18
N GLY A 234 -1.55 17.82 -9.19
CA GLY A 234 -2.21 19.10 -8.89
C GLY A 234 -3.33 19.49 -9.86
N TRP A 235 -3.37 18.88 -11.06
CA TRP A 235 -4.42 19.06 -12.05
C TRP A 235 -5.52 18.00 -11.98
N VAL A 236 -5.45 17.06 -11.03
CA VAL A 236 -6.49 16.03 -10.87
C VAL A 236 -7.62 16.60 -10.01
N ARG A 237 -8.82 16.68 -10.60
CA ARG A 237 -10.02 17.18 -9.93
C ARG A 237 -10.28 16.42 -8.62
N GLY A 238 -10.56 17.17 -7.55
CA GLY A 238 -10.88 16.63 -6.24
C GLY A 238 -9.67 16.30 -5.37
N VAL A 239 -8.44 16.49 -5.87
CA VAL A 239 -7.23 16.38 -5.04
C VAL A 239 -6.97 17.70 -4.31
N PRO A 240 -6.88 17.71 -2.97
CA PRO A 240 -6.63 18.93 -2.21
C PRO A 240 -5.25 19.53 -2.49
N THR A 241 -5.18 20.84 -2.77
CA THR A 241 -3.92 21.54 -3.08
C THR A 241 -2.88 21.39 -1.96
N ALA A 242 -3.33 21.46 -0.70
CA ALA A 242 -2.45 21.26 0.46
C ALA A 242 -1.79 19.87 0.48
N ALA A 243 -2.52 18.81 0.09
CA ALA A 243 -1.97 17.47 -0.01
C ALA A 243 -0.88 17.39 -1.10
N VAL A 244 -1.12 18.02 -2.25
CA VAL A 244 -0.17 18.08 -3.37
C VAL A 244 1.09 18.85 -2.98
N VAL A 245 0.95 19.99 -2.28
CA VAL A 245 2.09 20.76 -1.77
C VAL A 245 2.95 19.92 -0.84
N VAL A 246 2.34 19.25 0.15
CA VAL A 246 3.08 18.39 1.07
C VAL A 246 3.79 17.25 0.31
N MET A 247 3.09 16.56 -0.60
CA MET A 247 3.70 15.49 -1.39
C MET A 247 4.82 16.01 -2.30
N THR A 248 4.69 17.21 -2.86
CA THR A 248 5.71 17.85 -3.71
C THR A 248 6.97 18.13 -2.90
N LEU A 249 6.84 18.63 -1.67
CA LEU A 249 7.97 18.83 -0.76
C LEU A 249 8.65 17.51 -0.41
N VAL A 250 7.87 16.46 -0.15
CA VAL A 250 8.40 15.11 0.09
C VAL A 250 9.15 14.58 -1.13
N ALA A 251 8.58 14.73 -2.34
CA ALA A 251 9.20 14.28 -3.57
C ALA A 251 10.47 15.05 -3.91
N ALA A 252 10.50 16.37 -3.69
CA ALA A 252 11.68 17.21 -3.86
C ALA A 252 12.78 16.82 -2.85
N ALA A 253 12.43 16.62 -1.58
CA ALA A 253 13.36 16.13 -0.56
C ALA A 253 13.85 14.72 -0.89
N ALA A 254 13.00 13.86 -1.47
CA ALA A 254 13.35 12.53 -1.91
C ALA A 254 14.32 12.53 -3.10
N LEU A 255 14.14 13.45 -4.06
CA LEU A 255 15.10 13.69 -5.14
C LEU A 255 16.43 14.20 -4.58
N ALA A 256 16.40 15.22 -3.72
CA ALA A 256 17.60 15.76 -3.10
C ALA A 256 18.38 14.69 -2.33
N ARG A 257 17.74 13.88 -1.49
CA ARG A 257 18.43 12.80 -0.76
C ARG A 257 19.01 11.74 -1.70
N SER A 258 18.35 11.45 -2.82
CA SER A 258 18.82 10.42 -3.77
C SER A 258 20.18 10.77 -4.38
N VAL A 259 20.55 12.05 -4.30
CA VAL A 259 21.81 12.61 -4.79
C VAL A 259 22.77 12.91 -3.64
N LEU A 260 22.32 13.68 -2.64
CA LEU A 260 23.18 14.21 -1.58
C LEU A 260 23.69 13.12 -0.64
N VAL A 261 22.84 12.15 -0.30
CA VAL A 261 23.20 11.10 0.66
C VAL A 261 24.22 10.11 0.08
N PRO A 262 24.07 9.57 -1.15
CA PRO A 262 25.11 8.74 -1.76
C PRO A 262 26.45 9.47 -1.91
N ARG A 263 26.43 10.76 -2.26
CA ARG A 263 27.64 11.60 -2.33
C ARG A 263 28.32 11.79 -0.98
N ALA A 264 27.55 11.99 0.08
CA ALA A 264 28.09 12.06 1.44
C ALA A 264 28.64 10.69 1.88
N ALA A 265 27.95 9.60 1.54
CA ALA A 265 28.37 8.23 1.87
C ALA A 265 29.62 7.77 1.14
N ALA A 266 29.92 8.31 -0.04
CA ALA A 266 31.16 8.07 -0.75
C ALA A 266 32.39 8.70 -0.06
N ARG A 267 32.18 9.73 0.76
CA ARG A 267 33.25 10.45 1.50
C ARG A 267 33.34 10.05 2.98
N ALA A 268 32.34 9.34 3.49
CA ALA A 268 32.28 8.95 4.89
C ALA A 268 33.14 7.71 5.18
N ALA A 269 33.64 7.61 6.41
CA ALA A 269 34.32 6.41 6.89
C ALA A 269 33.41 5.16 6.78
N ALA A 270 34.06 3.99 6.69
CA ALA A 270 33.35 2.72 6.68
C ALA A 270 32.47 2.57 7.94
N GLY A 271 31.28 1.99 7.78
CA GLY A 271 30.36 1.74 8.90
C GLY A 271 29.45 2.91 9.29
N VAL A 272 29.67 4.14 8.80
CA VAL A 272 28.77 5.28 9.09
C VAL A 272 27.35 5.04 8.54
N TRP A 273 27.27 4.51 7.32
CA TRP A 273 26.00 4.27 6.61
C TRP A 273 25.60 2.80 6.69
N THR A 274 25.10 2.40 7.86
CA THR A 274 24.51 1.07 8.05
C THR A 274 23.08 1.00 7.50
N PRO A 275 22.53 -0.20 7.19
CA PRO A 275 21.12 -0.35 6.82
C PRO A 275 20.15 0.26 7.84
N LYS A 276 20.45 0.15 9.14
CA LYS A 276 19.65 0.76 10.22
C LYS A 276 19.74 2.28 10.19
N ALA A 277 20.90 2.86 9.88
CA ALA A 277 21.07 4.31 9.76
C ALA A 277 20.31 4.87 8.56
N VAL A 278 20.42 4.20 7.40
CA VAL A 278 19.65 4.56 6.19
C VAL A 278 18.15 4.50 6.48
N GLY A 279 17.66 3.38 7.03
CA GLY A 279 16.24 3.20 7.33
C GLY A 279 15.68 4.24 8.32
N ARG A 280 16.44 4.63 9.36
CA ARG A 280 16.00 5.69 10.29
C ARG A 280 15.85 7.05 9.62
N ARG A 281 16.75 7.39 8.67
CA ARG A 281 16.71 8.67 7.95
C ARG A 281 15.59 8.74 6.91
N GLU A 282 15.01 7.61 6.53
CA GLU A 282 13.83 7.58 5.65
C GLU A 282 12.53 7.93 6.40
N MET A 283 12.50 7.79 7.73
CA MET A 283 11.26 7.92 8.52
C MET A 283 10.54 9.26 8.31
N PRO A 284 11.21 10.43 8.29
CA PRO A 284 10.52 11.70 8.07
C PRO A 284 9.79 11.77 6.73
N LEU A 285 10.37 11.22 5.67
CA LEU A 285 9.76 11.24 4.34
C LEU A 285 8.64 10.21 4.20
N VAL A 286 8.75 9.07 4.89
CA VAL A 286 7.63 8.11 4.97
C VAL A 286 6.44 8.74 5.69
N LEU A 287 6.69 9.41 6.82
CA LEU A 287 5.65 10.13 7.57
C LEU A 287 5.06 11.29 6.75
N GLY A 288 5.89 12.05 6.04
CA GLY A 288 5.42 13.09 5.12
C GLY A 288 4.53 12.54 4.01
N THR A 289 4.89 11.39 3.43
CA THR A 289 4.06 10.69 2.42
C THR A 289 2.73 10.26 3.02
N LEU A 290 2.74 9.68 4.23
CA LEU A 290 1.53 9.28 4.94
C LEU A 290 0.63 10.49 5.22
N VAL A 291 1.20 11.60 5.70
CA VAL A 291 0.46 12.86 5.93
C VAL A 291 -0.15 13.37 4.63
N ALA A 292 0.61 13.43 3.54
CA ALA A 292 0.08 13.85 2.23
C ALA A 292 -1.10 12.97 1.79
N CYS A 293 -0.96 11.64 1.91
CA CYS A 293 -2.02 10.70 1.57
C CYS A 293 -3.26 10.87 2.48
N LEU A 294 -3.08 11.09 3.79
CA LEU A 294 -4.19 11.35 4.70
C LEU A 294 -4.90 12.66 4.39
N LEU A 295 -4.16 13.72 4.02
CA LEU A 295 -4.74 15.00 3.61
C LEU A 295 -5.64 14.86 2.37
N THR A 296 -5.38 13.89 1.48
CA THR A 296 -6.30 13.63 0.35
C THR A 296 -7.70 13.24 0.81
N ALA A 297 -7.81 12.47 1.89
CA ALA A 297 -9.08 12.07 2.48
C ALA A 297 -9.66 13.17 3.36
N LEU A 298 -8.86 13.71 4.30
CA LEU A 298 -9.33 14.64 5.33
C LEU A 298 -9.81 15.99 4.78
N LEU A 299 -9.30 16.41 3.62
CA LEU A 299 -9.70 17.66 2.96
C LEU A 299 -10.63 17.43 1.76
N TYR A 300 -11.07 16.19 1.54
CA TYR A 300 -11.98 15.84 0.46
C TYR A 300 -13.32 16.58 0.63
N GLY A 301 -13.77 17.28 -0.42
CA GLY A 301 -15.05 18.01 -0.43
C GLY A 301 -15.06 19.39 0.26
N GLY A 302 -13.99 19.79 0.96
CA GLY A 302 -13.95 21.06 1.72
C GLY A 302 -12.69 21.91 1.59
N GLY A 303 -11.61 21.40 0.97
CA GLY A 303 -10.37 22.16 0.76
C GLY A 303 -10.35 22.97 -0.54
N PHE A 304 -9.46 23.97 -0.61
CA PHE A 304 -9.10 24.63 -1.87
C PHE A 304 -8.60 23.58 -2.87
N THR A 305 -9.46 23.18 -3.80
CA THR A 305 -9.12 22.39 -4.96
C THR A 305 -8.81 23.37 -6.09
N VAL A 306 -7.69 23.18 -6.80
CA VAL A 306 -7.45 23.98 -8.01
C VAL A 306 -8.51 23.54 -9.02
N VAL A 307 -9.45 24.44 -9.32
CA VAL A 307 -10.38 24.27 -10.43
C VAL A 307 -9.62 24.71 -11.67
N VAL A 308 -9.01 23.75 -12.37
CA VAL A 308 -8.55 23.96 -13.76
C VAL A 308 -9.49 23.20 -14.67
#